data_AF-Q4PT42-F1
#
_entry.id   AF-Q4PT42-F1
#
_cell.length_a   1.000
_cell.length_b   1.000
_cell.length_c   1.000
_cell.angle_alpha   90.00
_cell.angle_beta   90.00
_cell.angle_gamma   90.00
#
_symmetry.space_group_name_H-M   'P 1'
#
loop_
_entity.id
_entity.type
_entity.pdbx_description
1 polymer ?
#
loop_
_entity_poly.entity_id
_entity_poly.type
_entity_poly.pdbx_seq_one_letter_code
_entity_poly.pdbx_strand_id
1 'polypeptide(L)'
;MKKSSPLLCFSLALFSLLSSPSSSTRIISSIVPSAAPSPAVAPTTDGDVDENDFSAFTQWNILNLTDLKSTFKNLPDFSKLNISSLHVSPAVGSVCSNTDYAAECIVSILPLLRDFRKFEPKPIDVLRMEMSALYEKANATLDLAKRLIVDKSTPRDVADVLDLCVDNYESLLDDLKDASVAVDDGDFERLESVVSAAIADVVTCSDAFAESSELESPMANVDDFLKKLCSNVLAISQMIHM
;
A
#
# COMPACT_ATOMS: atom_id res chain seq x y z
N MET A 1 -29.19 -3.28 36.68
CA MET A 1 -27.84 -3.34 37.30
C MET A 1 -26.88 -2.79 36.25
N LYS A 2 -26.60 -1.48 36.13
CA LYS A 2 -25.89 -0.51 36.99
C LYS A 2 -24.37 -0.73 37.04
N LYS A 3 -23.64 -0.01 36.15
CA LYS A 3 -22.31 0.68 36.25
C LYS A 3 -21.64 0.65 34.86
N SER A 4 -21.48 1.74 34.08
CA SER A 4 -20.89 3.10 34.33
C SER A 4 -19.44 2.96 34.82
N SER A 5 -18.39 3.57 34.27
CA SER A 5 -18.22 4.84 33.52
C SER A 5 -16.76 4.95 32.97
N PRO A 6 -16.41 6.02 32.22
CA PRO A 6 -15.34 6.07 31.19
C PRO A 6 -14.21 7.10 31.46
N LEU A 7 -13.45 7.41 30.39
CA LEU A 7 -12.66 8.64 30.11
C LEU A 7 -11.29 8.82 30.78
N LEU A 8 -10.27 9.01 29.94
CA LEU A 8 -9.22 10.01 30.15
C LEU A 8 -8.61 10.43 28.80
N CYS A 9 -8.97 11.65 28.37
CA CYS A 9 -8.28 12.44 27.34
C CYS A 9 -6.98 13.01 27.91
N PHE A 10 -5.94 13.13 27.09
CA PHE A 10 -4.87 14.11 27.31
C PHE A 10 -4.55 14.84 26.01
N SER A 11 -4.77 16.16 26.05
CA SER A 11 -4.59 17.10 24.95
C SER A 11 -3.17 17.69 24.92
N LEU A 12 -2.69 17.96 23.69
CA LEU A 12 -1.97 19.13 23.18
C LEU A 12 -1.06 19.96 24.13
N ALA A 13 0.21 20.08 23.74
CA ALA A 13 0.99 21.31 23.95
C ALA A 13 1.94 21.59 22.77
N LEU A 14 1.59 22.64 22.02
CA LEU A 14 2.42 23.39 21.07
C LEU A 14 3.53 24.14 21.83
N PHE A 15 4.76 24.19 21.32
CA PHE A 15 5.64 25.36 21.49
C PHE A 15 6.63 25.47 20.33
N SER A 16 6.39 26.48 19.50
CA SER A 16 7.31 27.10 18.55
C SER A 16 8.41 27.89 19.31
N LEU A 17 9.52 28.23 18.63
CA LEU A 17 10.13 29.58 18.52
C LEU A 17 11.65 29.51 18.21
N LEU A 18 12.03 30.11 17.07
CA LEU A 18 13.23 30.97 16.79
C LEU A 18 14.65 30.33 16.91
N SER A 19 15.69 30.65 16.11
CA SER A 19 16.00 31.82 15.26
C SER A 19 17.30 31.61 14.45
N SER A 20 17.25 31.97 13.16
CA SER A 20 18.17 32.72 12.27
C SER A 20 19.68 32.42 12.01
N PRO A 21 20.23 32.82 10.82
CA PRO A 21 21.55 32.45 10.29
C PRO A 21 22.57 33.62 10.17
N SER A 22 23.85 33.36 9.80
CA SER A 22 24.77 34.38 9.27
C SER A 22 26.00 33.84 8.49
N SER A 23 26.10 34.29 7.23
CA SER A 23 27.21 34.99 6.55
C SER A 23 28.67 34.50 6.61
N SER A 24 29.32 34.35 5.44
CA SER A 24 30.33 35.31 4.96
C SER A 24 30.93 34.99 3.57
N THR A 25 31.17 36.08 2.84
CA THR A 25 31.63 36.32 1.46
C THR A 25 33.14 36.15 1.24
N ARG A 26 33.59 36.10 -0.04
CA ARG A 26 34.77 36.77 -0.69
C ARG A 26 35.29 35.89 -1.88
N ILE A 27 35.78 36.33 -3.07
CA ILE A 27 36.11 37.61 -3.71
C ILE A 27 36.66 37.32 -5.16
N ILE A 28 36.30 38.15 -6.18
CA ILE A 28 37.14 38.77 -7.27
C ILE A 28 37.85 37.83 -8.29
N SER A 29 38.02 38.10 -9.61
CA SER A 29 37.59 39.13 -10.57
C SER A 29 38.06 38.76 -12.01
N SER A 30 37.30 39.25 -13.01
CA SER A 30 37.67 39.87 -14.30
C SER A 30 38.54 39.16 -15.35
N ILE A 31 38.06 39.11 -16.61
CA ILE A 31 38.53 39.91 -17.78
C ILE A 31 37.59 39.65 -19.00
N VAL A 32 37.48 40.64 -19.90
CA VAL A 32 36.34 40.99 -20.79
C VAL A 32 36.66 40.70 -22.31
N PRO A 33 35.91 41.17 -23.36
CA PRO A 33 35.20 40.34 -24.34
C PRO A 33 35.63 40.58 -25.83
N SER A 34 35.01 39.91 -26.83
CA SER A 34 34.54 40.54 -28.09
C SER A 34 33.88 39.55 -29.09
N ALA A 35 32.82 40.05 -29.74
CA ALA A 35 32.27 39.75 -31.07
C ALA A 35 31.34 38.51 -31.30
N ALA A 36 30.10 38.83 -31.69
CA ALA A 36 29.01 37.98 -32.20
C ALA A 36 29.00 37.95 -33.75
N PRO A 37 27.94 37.51 -34.49
CA PRO A 37 26.86 36.52 -34.23
C PRO A 37 26.62 35.52 -35.40
N SER A 38 25.98 34.36 -35.15
CA SER A 38 24.93 33.82 -36.04
C SER A 38 24.25 32.56 -35.46
N PRO A 39 22.97 32.30 -35.81
CA PRO A 39 22.07 31.45 -35.06
C PRO A 39 22.00 30.02 -35.65
N ALA A 40 22.02 29.00 -34.81
CA ALA A 40 21.63 27.66 -35.22
C ALA A 40 21.31 26.77 -34.00
N VAL A 41 20.06 26.34 -33.96
CA VAL A 41 19.58 25.05 -33.44
C VAL A 41 19.60 24.87 -31.92
N ALA A 42 18.41 24.97 -31.32
CA ALA A 42 18.12 24.48 -29.98
C ALA A 42 18.17 22.95 -29.94
N PRO A 43 18.94 22.33 -29.03
CA PRO A 43 18.72 20.96 -28.63
C PRO A 43 17.64 20.94 -27.55
N THR A 44 16.58 20.19 -27.81
CA THR A 44 15.63 19.69 -26.84
C THR A 44 16.38 18.85 -25.80
N THR A 45 16.40 19.27 -24.55
CA THR A 45 16.89 18.47 -23.41
C THR A 45 15.77 18.31 -22.40
N ASP A 46 15.43 17.04 -22.20
CA ASP A 46 15.02 16.43 -20.95
C ASP A 46 13.75 16.98 -20.29
N GLY A 47 12.64 16.33 -20.64
CA GLY A 47 11.51 16.22 -19.72
C GLY A 47 11.87 15.24 -18.62
N ASP A 48 12.19 15.77 -17.45
CA ASP A 48 12.16 15.04 -16.19
C ASP A 48 10.81 14.32 -16.06
N VAL A 49 10.88 12.98 -16.05
CA VAL A 49 9.76 12.14 -15.65
C VAL A 49 9.74 12.19 -14.12
N ASP A 50 8.72 12.86 -13.57
CA ASP A 50 8.53 12.99 -12.13
C ASP A 50 8.64 11.62 -11.42
N GLU A 51 9.51 11.59 -10.41
CA GLU A 51 9.70 10.45 -9.50
C GLU A 51 8.35 9.97 -8.93
N ASN A 52 8.14 8.65 -9.02
CA ASN A 52 7.00 7.89 -8.51
C ASN A 52 6.18 8.57 -7.38
N ASP A 53 5.00 9.07 -7.74
CA ASP A 53 4.00 9.55 -6.78
C ASP A 53 3.37 8.37 -6.01
N PHE A 54 4.09 7.88 -5.00
CA PHE A 54 3.62 6.85 -4.08
C PHE A 54 2.56 7.36 -3.07
N SER A 55 2.11 8.62 -3.17
CA SER A 55 1.17 9.21 -2.22
C SER A 55 -0.17 8.45 -2.16
N ALA A 56 -0.59 7.89 -3.32
CA ALA A 56 -1.79 7.08 -3.44
C ALA A 56 -1.84 5.91 -2.44
N PHE A 57 -0.68 5.33 -2.07
CA PHE A 57 -0.61 4.17 -1.19
C PHE A 57 -0.71 4.49 0.30
N THR A 58 -0.45 5.75 0.69
CA THR A 58 -0.49 6.16 2.11
C THR A 58 -1.89 6.55 2.59
N GLN A 59 -2.88 6.62 1.69
CA GLN A 59 -4.13 7.34 1.96
C GLN A 59 -5.41 6.52 1.72
N TRP A 60 -5.33 5.19 1.53
CA TRP A 60 -6.50 4.36 1.20
C TRP A 60 -7.74 4.60 2.09
N ASN A 61 -7.56 5.00 3.35
CA ASN A 61 -8.65 5.25 4.30
C ASN A 61 -9.20 6.70 4.32
N ILE A 62 -8.66 7.64 3.53
CA ILE A 62 -9.01 9.08 3.57
C ILE A 62 -9.51 9.60 2.21
N LEU A 63 -9.73 8.74 1.22
CA LEU A 63 -10.19 9.14 -0.11
C LEU A 63 -11.72 9.24 -0.17
N ASN A 64 -12.23 10.22 -0.92
CA ASN A 64 -13.65 10.22 -1.29
C ASN A 64 -13.91 9.06 -2.28
N LEU A 65 -15.18 8.71 -2.53
CA LEU A 65 -15.50 7.55 -3.38
C LEU A 65 -14.93 7.67 -4.81
N THR A 66 -14.90 8.88 -5.39
CA THR A 66 -14.35 9.09 -6.74
C THR A 66 -12.86 8.82 -6.76
N ASP A 67 -12.14 9.34 -5.77
CA ASP A 67 -10.70 9.14 -5.63
C ASP A 67 -10.40 7.66 -5.36
N LEU A 68 -11.14 7.02 -4.45
CA LEU A 68 -11.00 5.62 -4.11
C LEU A 68 -11.24 4.70 -5.32
N LYS A 69 -12.35 4.93 -6.06
CA LYS A 69 -12.63 4.27 -7.34
C LYS A 69 -11.46 4.45 -8.30
N SER A 70 -10.92 5.66 -8.41
CA SER A 70 -9.82 5.95 -9.32
C SER A 70 -8.52 5.26 -8.91
N THR A 71 -8.21 5.19 -7.61
CA THR A 71 -7.02 4.53 -7.08
C THR A 71 -7.09 3.03 -7.31
N PHE A 72 -8.23 2.39 -7.00
CA PHE A 72 -8.40 0.95 -7.22
C PHE A 72 -8.47 0.58 -8.71
N LYS A 73 -9.17 1.37 -9.53
CA LYS A 73 -9.23 1.14 -10.98
C LYS A 73 -7.86 1.27 -11.63
N ASN A 74 -7.03 2.22 -11.18
CA ASN A 74 -5.71 2.48 -11.75
C ASN A 74 -4.58 1.91 -10.88
N LEU A 75 -4.83 0.85 -10.12
CA LEU A 75 -3.77 0.10 -9.44
C LEU A 75 -2.70 -0.28 -10.48
N PRO A 76 -1.46 0.22 -10.33
CA PRO A 76 -0.44 0.00 -11.33
C PRO A 76 -0.01 -1.47 -11.33
N ASP A 77 0.31 -2.00 -12.51
CA ASP A 77 0.98 -3.28 -12.65
C ASP A 77 2.45 -3.13 -12.23
N PHE A 78 2.78 -3.67 -11.06
CA PHE A 78 4.11 -3.57 -10.47
C PHE A 78 5.11 -4.58 -11.04
N SER A 79 4.69 -5.50 -11.91
CA SER A 79 5.59 -6.50 -12.52
C SER A 79 6.76 -5.87 -13.29
N LYS A 80 6.64 -4.60 -13.70
CA LYS A 80 7.66 -3.83 -14.42
C LYS A 80 8.45 -2.85 -13.54
N LEU A 81 8.14 -2.77 -12.24
CA LEU A 81 8.81 -1.85 -11.34
C LEU A 81 10.27 -2.25 -11.14
N ASN A 82 11.20 -1.33 -11.39
CA ASN A 82 12.59 -1.57 -11.04
C ASN A 82 12.77 -1.40 -9.53
N ILE A 83 12.68 -2.50 -8.78
CA ILE A 83 12.85 -2.53 -7.33
C ILE A 83 14.16 -1.83 -6.88
N SER A 84 15.22 -1.89 -7.69
CA SER A 84 16.52 -1.29 -7.35
C SER A 84 16.47 0.24 -7.23
N SER A 85 15.48 0.90 -7.84
CA SER A 85 15.28 2.34 -7.68
C SER A 85 14.49 2.70 -6.41
N LEU A 86 13.89 1.72 -5.73
CA LEU A 86 13.22 1.94 -4.46
C LEU A 86 14.30 1.94 -3.36
N HIS A 87 14.44 3.06 -2.66
CA HIS A 87 15.39 3.22 -1.54
C HIS A 87 14.95 2.41 -0.29
N VAL A 88 14.82 1.10 -0.43
CA VAL A 88 14.54 0.16 0.66
C VAL A 88 15.81 -0.41 1.26
N SER A 89 15.72 -0.90 2.49
CA SER A 89 16.87 -1.56 3.11
C SER A 89 17.22 -2.85 2.34
N PRO A 90 18.51 -3.23 2.27
CA PRO A 90 18.91 -4.48 1.65
C PRO A 90 18.19 -5.71 2.22
N ALA A 91 17.93 -5.73 3.53
CA ALA A 91 17.16 -6.79 4.18
C ALA A 91 15.74 -6.92 3.64
N VAL A 92 15.02 -5.80 3.45
CA VAL A 92 13.66 -5.82 2.84
C VAL A 92 13.73 -6.34 1.41
N GLY A 93 14.68 -5.82 0.62
CA GLY A 93 14.87 -6.28 -0.76
C GLY A 93 15.15 -7.78 -0.83
N SER A 94 16.01 -8.29 0.06
CA SER A 94 16.32 -9.72 0.18
C SER A 94 15.08 -10.54 0.52
N VAL A 95 14.29 -10.15 1.52
CA VAL A 95 13.06 -10.87 1.89
C VAL A 95 12.05 -10.84 0.74
N CYS A 96 11.69 -9.68 0.23
CA CYS A 96 10.69 -9.56 -0.83
C CYS A 96 11.12 -10.24 -2.14
N SER A 97 12.43 -10.32 -2.45
CA SER A 97 12.92 -11.02 -3.64
C SER A 97 12.67 -12.53 -3.65
N ASN A 98 12.35 -13.12 -2.49
CA ASN A 98 11.98 -14.53 -2.35
C ASN A 98 10.45 -14.75 -2.36
N THR A 99 9.68 -13.73 -2.75
CA THR A 99 8.23 -13.83 -2.93
C THR A 99 7.89 -13.80 -4.42
N ASP A 100 6.74 -14.39 -4.80
CA ASP A 100 6.27 -14.38 -6.19
C ASP A 100 5.93 -12.96 -6.69
N TYR A 101 5.60 -12.04 -5.77
CA TYR A 101 5.20 -10.67 -6.07
C TYR A 101 6.09 -9.66 -5.34
N ALA A 102 7.40 -9.73 -5.63
CA ALA A 102 8.42 -8.93 -4.96
C ALA A 102 8.19 -7.41 -5.02
N ALA A 103 7.65 -6.91 -6.13
CA ALA A 103 7.37 -5.49 -6.28
C ALA A 103 6.18 -5.07 -5.41
N GLU A 104 5.10 -5.85 -5.41
CA GLU A 104 3.96 -5.69 -4.53
C GLU A 104 4.38 -5.76 -3.06
N CYS A 105 5.19 -6.74 -2.66
CA CYS A 105 5.76 -6.86 -1.31
C CYS A 105 6.43 -5.54 -0.89
N ILE A 106 7.31 -5.02 -1.73
CA ILE A 106 8.04 -3.80 -1.38
C ILE A 106 7.10 -2.59 -1.30
N VAL A 107 6.28 -2.38 -2.33
CA VAL A 107 5.41 -1.21 -2.42
C VAL A 107 4.37 -1.19 -1.30
N SER A 108 3.87 -2.36 -0.89
CA SER A 108 2.82 -2.47 0.15
C SER A 108 3.29 -1.92 1.50
N ILE A 109 4.58 -2.10 1.82
CA ILE A 109 5.19 -1.73 3.12
C ILE A 109 6.02 -0.44 3.07
N LEU A 110 6.24 0.17 1.90
CA LEU A 110 6.96 1.45 1.77
C LEU A 110 6.51 2.51 2.80
N PRO A 111 5.19 2.69 3.08
CA PRO A 111 4.73 3.61 4.12
C PRO A 111 5.29 3.31 5.51
N LEU A 112 5.41 2.02 5.85
CA LEU A 112 5.83 1.51 7.16
C LEU A 112 7.36 1.56 7.33
N LEU A 113 8.12 1.50 6.23
CA LEU A 113 9.59 1.54 6.25
C LEU A 113 10.16 2.89 6.71
N ARG A 114 9.39 3.98 6.65
CA ARG A 114 9.88 5.32 7.03
C ARG A 114 10.33 5.39 8.50
N ASP A 115 9.82 4.51 9.34
CA ASP A 115 10.12 4.44 10.77
C ASP A 115 11.40 3.63 11.07
N PHE A 116 11.84 2.77 10.15
CA PHE A 116 12.96 1.86 10.33
C PHE A 116 14.33 2.42 9.90
N ARG A 117 14.47 3.73 9.68
CA ARG A 117 15.78 4.34 9.38
C ARG A 117 16.86 4.12 10.45
N LYS A 118 16.52 3.49 11.58
CA LYS A 118 17.43 3.23 12.71
C LYS A 118 17.77 1.75 12.92
N PHE A 119 17.09 0.82 12.27
CA PHE A 119 17.31 -0.63 12.48
C PHE A 119 17.04 -1.40 11.19
N GLU A 120 17.88 -2.40 10.91
CA GLU A 120 17.69 -3.28 9.76
C GLU A 120 16.62 -4.33 10.09
N PRO A 121 15.46 -4.33 9.40
CA PRO A 121 14.36 -5.23 9.72
C PRO A 121 14.77 -6.68 9.46
N LYS A 122 14.39 -7.57 10.38
CA LYS A 122 14.51 -9.03 10.21
C LYS A 122 13.35 -9.54 9.34
N PRO A 123 13.41 -10.77 8.81
CA PRO A 123 12.30 -11.36 8.05
C PRO A 123 10.96 -11.30 8.78
N ILE A 124 10.93 -11.54 10.10
CA ILE A 124 9.71 -11.42 10.92
C ILE A 124 9.16 -9.99 10.99
N ASP A 125 10.03 -8.97 10.92
CA ASP A 125 9.60 -7.58 10.90
C ASP A 125 8.97 -7.24 9.54
N VAL A 126 9.52 -7.78 8.44
CA VAL A 126 8.93 -7.66 7.09
C VAL A 126 7.58 -8.38 7.02
N LEU A 127 7.47 -9.58 7.59
CA LEU A 127 6.18 -10.31 7.68
C LEU A 127 5.12 -9.48 8.40
N ARG A 128 5.45 -8.88 9.56
CA ARG A 128 4.53 -8.03 10.30
C ARG A 128 4.12 -6.79 9.52
N MET A 129 5.05 -6.19 8.77
CA MET A 129 4.73 -5.05 7.90
C MET A 129 3.79 -5.46 6.76
N GLU A 130 4.06 -6.59 6.09
CA GLU A 130 3.17 -7.13 5.05
C GLU A 130 1.78 -7.45 5.60
N MET A 131 1.68 -8.04 6.80
CA MET A 131 0.40 -8.29 7.47
C MET A 131 -0.37 -7.00 7.77
N SER A 132 0.31 -5.98 8.32
CA SER A 132 -0.31 -4.68 8.58
C SER A 132 -0.77 -4.02 7.28
N ALA A 133 0.08 -4.07 6.25
CA ALA A 133 -0.21 -3.54 4.93
C ALA A 133 -1.39 -4.26 4.26
N LEU A 134 -1.49 -5.58 4.39
CA LEU A 134 -2.59 -6.38 3.88
C LEU A 134 -3.90 -6.05 4.60
N TYR A 135 -3.88 -6.00 5.93
CA TYR A 135 -5.06 -5.65 6.74
C TYR A 135 -5.62 -4.27 6.40
N GLU A 136 -4.77 -3.26 6.29
CA GLU A 136 -5.19 -1.90 5.91
C GLU A 136 -5.84 -1.86 4.53
N LYS A 137 -5.29 -2.62 3.57
CA LYS A 137 -5.76 -2.66 2.18
C LYS A 137 -7.09 -3.43 2.11
N ALA A 138 -7.22 -4.54 2.84
CA ALA A 138 -8.47 -5.29 2.98
C ALA A 138 -9.58 -4.41 3.59
N ASN A 139 -9.26 -3.62 4.62
CA ASN A 139 -10.21 -2.71 5.24
C ASN A 139 -10.69 -1.60 4.27
N ALA A 140 -9.78 -1.04 3.48
CA ALA A 140 -10.14 -0.07 2.44
C ALA A 140 -10.97 -0.70 1.31
N THR A 141 -10.74 -1.98 1.01
CA THR A 141 -11.50 -2.76 0.02
C THR A 141 -12.95 -2.95 0.48
N LEU A 142 -13.14 -3.33 1.75
CA LEU A 142 -14.46 -3.43 2.37
C LEU A 142 -15.21 -2.08 2.34
N ASP A 143 -14.52 -0.99 2.68
CA ASP A 143 -15.11 0.36 2.63
C ASP A 143 -15.50 0.76 1.20
N LEU A 144 -14.68 0.45 0.19
CA LEU A 144 -15.03 0.67 -1.21
C LEU A 144 -16.29 -0.11 -1.59
N ALA A 145 -16.35 -1.42 -1.31
CA ALA A 145 -17.48 -2.27 -1.66
C ALA A 145 -18.78 -1.73 -1.05
N LYS A 146 -18.76 -1.41 0.25
CA LYS A 146 -19.91 -0.82 0.96
C LYS A 146 -20.36 0.50 0.34
N ARG A 147 -19.43 1.36 -0.07
CA ARG A 147 -19.76 2.63 -0.74
C ARG A 147 -20.32 2.44 -2.14
N LEU A 148 -19.81 1.46 -2.89
CA LEU A 148 -20.31 1.13 -4.22
C LEU A 148 -21.77 0.65 -4.17
N ILE A 149 -22.13 -0.18 -3.19
CA ILE A 149 -23.50 -0.69 -3.01
C ILE A 149 -24.51 0.46 -2.84
N VAL A 150 -24.16 1.50 -2.08
CA VAL A 150 -25.06 2.64 -1.81
C VAL A 150 -24.96 3.77 -2.83
N ASP A 151 -23.98 3.71 -3.74
CA ASP A 151 -23.81 4.70 -4.81
C ASP A 151 -24.85 4.46 -5.92
N LYS A 152 -25.68 5.49 -6.15
CA LYS A 152 -26.75 5.46 -7.16
C LYS A 152 -26.26 5.29 -8.60
N SER A 153 -24.97 5.52 -8.85
CA SER A 153 -24.34 5.29 -10.16
C SER A 153 -23.91 3.84 -10.38
N THR A 154 -23.89 3.01 -9.33
CA THR A 154 -23.58 1.58 -9.43
C THR A 154 -24.81 0.83 -9.96
N PRO A 155 -24.67 0.04 -11.05
CA PRO A 155 -25.74 -0.84 -11.51
C PRO A 155 -26.23 -1.80 -10.41
N ARG A 156 -27.53 -2.11 -10.40
CA ARG A 156 -28.14 -2.91 -9.33
C ARG A 156 -27.55 -4.32 -9.24
N ASP A 157 -27.39 -4.97 -10.38
CA ASP A 157 -26.74 -6.26 -10.54
C ASP A 157 -25.30 -6.27 -9.99
N VAL A 158 -24.52 -5.22 -10.26
CA VAL A 158 -23.19 -5.03 -9.64
C VAL A 158 -23.29 -4.86 -8.13
N ALA A 159 -24.25 -4.09 -7.63
CA ALA A 159 -24.46 -3.90 -6.19
C ALA A 159 -24.88 -5.20 -5.48
N ASP A 160 -25.70 -6.04 -6.12
CA ASP A 160 -26.13 -7.32 -5.57
C ASP A 160 -24.95 -8.30 -5.42
N VAL A 161 -24.00 -8.33 -6.38
CA VAL A 161 -22.78 -9.13 -6.26
C VAL A 161 -21.82 -8.54 -5.20
N LEU A 162 -21.74 -7.22 -5.10
CA LEU A 162 -20.91 -6.56 -4.08
C LEU A 162 -21.37 -6.86 -2.65
N ASP A 163 -22.66 -7.10 -2.42
CA ASP A 163 -23.18 -7.49 -1.10
C ASP A 163 -22.55 -8.82 -0.64
N LEU A 164 -22.44 -9.80 -1.54
CA LEU A 164 -21.69 -11.05 -1.27
C LEU A 164 -20.20 -10.78 -1.05
N CYS A 165 -19.60 -9.88 -1.83
CA CYS A 165 -18.20 -9.50 -1.62
C CYS A 165 -17.97 -8.86 -0.25
N VAL A 166 -18.93 -8.07 0.25
CA VAL A 166 -18.85 -7.48 1.60
C VAL A 166 -18.76 -8.55 2.67
N ASP A 167 -19.59 -9.60 2.62
CA ASP A 167 -19.54 -10.71 3.58
C ASP A 167 -18.19 -11.43 3.55
N ASN A 168 -17.63 -11.62 2.35
CA ASN A 168 -16.31 -12.24 2.18
C ASN A 168 -15.17 -11.33 2.66
N TYR A 169 -15.23 -10.02 2.40
CA TYR A 169 -14.21 -9.09 2.90
C TYR A 169 -14.27 -8.90 4.42
N GLU A 170 -15.44 -9.05 5.05
CA GLU A 170 -15.57 -9.10 6.50
C GLU A 170 -14.92 -10.37 7.07
N SER A 171 -15.13 -11.52 6.43
CA SER A 171 -14.48 -12.79 6.78
C SER A 171 -12.96 -12.71 6.62
N LEU A 172 -12.48 -12.14 5.50
CA LEU A 172 -11.08 -11.85 5.23
C LEU A 172 -10.46 -11.04 6.38
N LEU A 173 -11.12 -9.98 6.85
CA LEU A 173 -10.58 -9.17 7.94
C LEU A 173 -10.50 -9.92 9.26
N ASP A 174 -11.42 -10.84 9.53
CA ASP A 174 -11.37 -11.68 10.72
C ASP A 174 -10.25 -12.72 10.61
N ASP A 175 -10.07 -13.35 9.46
CA ASP A 175 -8.95 -14.25 9.18
C ASP A 175 -7.59 -13.54 9.28
N LEU A 176 -7.48 -12.30 8.81
CA LEU A 176 -6.24 -11.50 8.92
C LEU A 176 -5.92 -11.06 10.36
N LYS A 177 -6.93 -10.89 11.23
CA LYS A 177 -6.68 -10.68 12.67
C LYS A 177 -6.13 -11.95 13.30
N ASP A 178 -6.71 -13.09 12.97
CA ASP A 178 -6.25 -14.40 13.44
C ASP A 178 -4.84 -14.72 12.93
N ALA A 179 -4.52 -14.36 11.69
CA ALA A 179 -3.19 -14.42 11.10
C ALA A 179 -2.18 -13.58 11.89
N SER A 180 -2.56 -12.36 12.29
CA SER A 180 -1.69 -11.49 13.08
C SER A 180 -1.39 -12.09 14.46
N VAL A 181 -2.38 -12.73 15.11
CA VAL A 181 -2.17 -13.47 16.36
C VAL A 181 -1.22 -14.66 16.13
N ALA A 182 -1.41 -15.41 15.04
CA ALA A 182 -0.54 -16.53 14.70
C ALA A 182 0.92 -16.11 14.48
N VAL A 183 1.17 -14.96 13.84
CA VAL A 183 2.52 -14.37 13.69
C VAL A 183 3.14 -14.04 15.04
N ASP A 184 2.38 -13.46 15.97
CA ASP A 184 2.88 -13.07 17.29
C ASP A 184 3.14 -14.26 18.21
N ASP A 185 2.34 -15.32 18.09
CA ASP A 185 2.54 -16.58 18.81
C ASP A 185 3.62 -17.47 18.18
N GLY A 186 4.08 -17.16 16.95
CA GLY A 186 5.01 -17.98 16.17
C GLY A 186 4.40 -19.28 15.63
N ASP A 187 3.07 -19.34 15.55
CA ASP A 187 2.30 -20.48 15.04
C ASP A 187 2.10 -20.36 13.52
N PHE A 188 3.16 -20.70 12.78
CA PHE A 188 3.17 -20.55 11.33
C PHE A 188 2.30 -21.59 10.60
N GLU A 189 1.98 -22.73 11.22
CA GLU A 189 1.00 -23.68 10.67
C GLU A 189 -0.41 -23.07 10.72
N ARG A 190 -0.78 -22.43 11.84
CA ARG A 190 -2.04 -21.67 11.91
C ARG A 190 -2.03 -20.52 10.91
N LEU A 191 -0.93 -19.76 10.82
CA LEU A 191 -0.79 -18.66 9.86
C LEU A 191 -1.08 -19.10 8.43
N GLU A 192 -0.47 -20.20 7.98
CA GLU A 192 -0.70 -20.76 6.64
C GLU A 192 -2.18 -21.08 6.42
N SER A 193 -2.83 -21.72 7.39
CA SER A 193 -4.25 -22.08 7.30
C SER A 193 -5.16 -20.85 7.19
N VAL A 194 -4.96 -19.84 8.03
CA VAL A 194 -5.85 -18.65 8.06
C VAL A 194 -5.59 -17.70 6.89
N VAL A 195 -4.34 -17.57 6.42
CA VAL A 195 -4.05 -16.78 5.21
C VAL A 195 -4.57 -17.48 3.96
N SER A 196 -4.58 -18.83 3.93
CA SER A 196 -5.23 -19.58 2.85
C SER A 196 -6.75 -19.38 2.84
N ALA A 197 -7.38 -19.27 4.00
CA ALA A 197 -8.81 -18.92 4.11
C ALA A 197 -9.07 -17.47 3.63
N ALA A 198 -8.24 -16.52 4.04
CA ALA A 198 -8.26 -15.15 3.52
C ALA A 198 -8.14 -15.07 1.99
N ILE A 199 -7.30 -15.91 1.36
CA ILE A 199 -7.24 -16.01 -0.11
C ILE A 199 -8.57 -16.50 -0.67
N ALA A 200 -9.18 -17.53 -0.06
CA ALA A 200 -10.44 -18.09 -0.51
C ALA A 200 -11.58 -17.06 -0.43
N ASP A 201 -11.61 -16.21 0.59
CA ASP A 201 -12.59 -15.12 0.71
C ASP A 201 -12.48 -14.12 -0.44
N VAL A 202 -11.26 -13.69 -0.78
CA VAL A 202 -11.03 -12.78 -1.92
C VAL A 202 -11.41 -13.45 -3.25
N VAL A 203 -11.04 -14.72 -3.44
CA VAL A 203 -11.37 -15.50 -4.63
C VAL A 203 -12.88 -15.66 -4.78
N THR A 204 -13.61 -15.92 -3.68
CA THR A 204 -15.07 -16.09 -3.70
C THR A 204 -15.77 -14.83 -4.21
N CYS A 205 -15.32 -13.64 -3.83
CA CYS A 205 -15.82 -12.39 -4.40
C CYS A 205 -15.52 -12.27 -5.91
N SER A 206 -14.27 -12.53 -6.31
CA SER A 206 -13.88 -12.49 -7.72
C SER A 206 -14.68 -13.48 -8.58
N ASP A 207 -14.92 -14.69 -8.08
CA ASP A 207 -15.65 -15.75 -8.77
C ASP A 207 -17.13 -15.38 -8.94
N ALA A 208 -17.76 -14.73 -7.95
CA ALA A 208 -19.14 -14.27 -8.06
C ALA A 208 -19.36 -13.29 -9.23
N PHE A 209 -18.37 -12.44 -9.51
CA PHE A 209 -18.38 -11.60 -10.71
C PHE A 209 -18.13 -12.41 -11.98
N ALA A 210 -17.20 -13.37 -11.96
CA ALA A 210 -16.88 -14.20 -13.12
C ALA A 210 -18.05 -15.11 -13.55
N GLU A 211 -18.87 -15.57 -12.60
CA GLU A 211 -20.10 -16.33 -12.86
C GLU A 211 -21.20 -15.47 -13.51
N SER A 212 -21.11 -14.15 -13.38
CA SER A 212 -22.03 -13.18 -13.97
C SER A 212 -21.45 -12.64 -15.28
N SER A 213 -21.61 -13.39 -16.37
CA SER A 213 -20.91 -13.17 -17.66
C SER A 213 -21.05 -11.78 -18.31
N GLU A 214 -21.94 -10.92 -17.81
CA GLU A 214 -22.18 -9.56 -18.30
C GLU A 214 -21.64 -8.47 -17.35
N LEU A 215 -21.10 -8.83 -16.19
CA LEU A 215 -20.65 -7.89 -15.16
C LEU A 215 -19.12 -7.79 -15.13
N GLU A 216 -18.61 -6.57 -15.28
CA GLU A 216 -17.22 -6.25 -14.97
C GLU A 216 -17.11 -5.98 -13.47
N SER A 217 -16.20 -6.66 -12.78
CA SER A 217 -15.96 -6.40 -11.37
C SER A 217 -15.27 -5.05 -11.17
N PRO A 218 -15.88 -4.10 -10.42
CA PRO A 218 -15.19 -2.89 -10.01
C PRO A 218 -14.07 -3.18 -8.99
N MET A 219 -13.99 -4.42 -8.48
CA MET A 219 -13.04 -4.87 -7.46
C MET A 219 -11.88 -5.70 -8.04
N ALA A 220 -11.88 -6.02 -9.34
CA ALA A 220 -10.93 -6.99 -9.92
C ALA A 220 -9.45 -6.69 -9.59
N ASN A 221 -9.02 -5.44 -9.75
CA ASN A 221 -7.63 -5.05 -9.51
C ASN A 221 -7.26 -5.10 -8.02
N VAL A 222 -8.20 -4.78 -7.14
CA VAL A 222 -7.94 -4.82 -5.70
C VAL A 222 -7.94 -6.25 -5.18
N ASP A 223 -8.85 -7.08 -5.65
CA ASP A 223 -8.85 -8.51 -5.33
C ASP A 223 -7.55 -9.17 -5.77
N ASP A 224 -7.07 -8.87 -6.98
CA ASP A 224 -5.77 -9.33 -7.46
C ASP A 224 -4.63 -8.88 -6.53
N PHE A 225 -4.63 -7.60 -6.15
CA PHE A 225 -3.60 -7.07 -5.25
C PHE A 225 -3.65 -7.71 -3.86
N LEU A 226 -4.83 -7.91 -3.27
CA LEU A 226 -4.97 -8.59 -1.98
C LEU A 226 -4.47 -10.03 -2.05
N LYS A 227 -4.82 -10.79 -3.10
CA LYS A 227 -4.31 -12.17 -3.30
C LYS A 227 -2.79 -12.21 -3.36
N LYS A 228 -2.16 -11.26 -4.06
CA LYS A 228 -0.70 -11.14 -4.14
C LYS A 228 -0.07 -10.86 -2.79
N LEU A 229 -0.65 -9.97 -1.98
CA LEU A 229 -0.17 -9.70 -0.63
C LEU A 229 -0.34 -10.92 0.29
N CYS A 230 -1.47 -11.64 0.24
CA CYS A 230 -1.63 -12.91 0.95
C CYS A 230 -0.56 -13.93 0.54
N SER A 231 -0.28 -14.06 -0.76
CA SER A 231 0.77 -14.93 -1.28
C SER A 231 2.16 -14.55 -0.76
N ASN A 232 2.47 -13.25 -0.68
CA ASN A 232 3.74 -12.76 -0.12
C ASN A 232 3.85 -13.08 1.38
N VAL A 233 2.77 -12.91 2.15
CA VAL A 233 2.72 -13.30 3.57
C VAL A 233 3.05 -14.79 3.75
N LEU A 234 2.45 -15.66 2.94
CA LEU A 234 2.74 -17.10 2.96
C LEU A 234 4.21 -17.37 2.62
N ALA A 235 4.72 -16.80 1.53
CA ALA A 235 6.12 -16.98 1.13
C ALA A 235 7.11 -16.49 2.21
N ILE A 236 6.81 -15.35 2.85
CA ILE A 236 7.65 -14.82 3.94
C ILE A 236 7.59 -15.68 5.18
N SER A 237 6.41 -16.20 5.54
CA SER A 237 6.27 -17.11 6.67
C SER A 237 7.14 -18.35 6.50
N GLN A 238 7.15 -18.93 5.30
CA GLN A 238 7.95 -20.09 4.93
C GLN A 238 9.45 -19.85 5.13
N MET A 239 9.96 -18.64 4.85
CA MET A 239 11.36 -18.29 5.09
C MET A 239 11.76 -18.23 6.58
N ILE A 240 10.81 -18.13 7.49
CA ILE A 240 11.07 -17.94 8.92
C ILE A 240 11.09 -19.28 9.67
N HIS A 241 10.26 -20.23 9.26
CA HIS A 241 10.01 -21.49 10.00
C HIS A 241 10.46 -22.77 9.31
N MET A 242 11.04 -22.70 8.10
CA MET A 242 11.74 -23.82 7.44
C MET A 242 13.23 -23.83 7.78
#